data_AF-A0A8H4L8E3-F1
#
_entry.id   AF-A0A8H4L8E3-F1
#
_cell.length_a   1.000
_cell.length_b   1.000
_cell.length_c   1.000
_cell.angle_alpha   90.00
_cell.angle_beta   90.00
_cell.angle_gamma   90.00
#
_symmetry.space_group_name_H-M   'P 1'
#
loop_
_entity.id
_entity.type
_entity.pdbx_description
1 polymer ?
#
loop_
_entity_poly.entity_id
_entity_poly.type
_entity_poly.pdbx_seq_one_letter_code
_entity_poly.pdbx_strand_id
1 'polypeptide(L)'
;MSSETSTTPTIYMIRHGEKPAEVDGKEPDGLSAQGETRANDLPNVFGPNSPYNIGYIMAEHPHHDGGHDRPYETVKPLTAALGLKVHKNIRRDDHAGAASEALSFEGPGNVLLCWEHHNLAGIAKKIGVKGYAAATGWPGEVQYPGDRFDLIWVVPPPYTEITVVGSEQVPGLDDGVHVNANGDAPPPLAN
;
A
#
# COMPACT_ATOMS: atom_id res chain seq x y z
N MET A 1 5.60 31.14 13.99
CA MET A 1 4.44 30.24 13.78
C MET A 1 4.23 30.18 12.27
N SER A 2 4.95 29.29 11.60
CA SER A 2 4.76 29.11 10.15
C SER A 2 3.41 28.43 9.96
N SER A 3 2.53 29.09 9.22
CA SER A 3 1.29 28.49 8.72
C SER A 3 1.69 27.39 7.75
N GLU A 4 1.75 26.13 8.20
CA GLU A 4 1.77 25.01 7.26
C GLU A 4 0.43 25.03 6.52
N THR A 5 0.48 25.39 5.25
CA THR A 5 -0.63 25.17 4.33
C THR A 5 -0.94 23.69 4.33
N SER A 6 -2.15 23.30 4.75
CA SER A 6 -2.65 21.93 4.56
C SER A 6 -2.63 21.63 3.06
N THR A 7 -1.60 20.89 2.63
CA THR A 7 -1.52 20.35 1.28
C THR A 7 -2.41 19.13 1.24
N THR A 8 -3.30 19.06 0.25
CA THR A 8 -4.13 17.88 0.04
C THR A 8 -3.24 16.64 -0.10
N PRO A 9 -3.43 15.59 0.73
CA PRO A 9 -2.45 14.51 0.87
C PRO A 9 -2.40 13.65 -0.39
N THR A 10 -1.22 13.12 -0.70
CA THR A 10 -1.09 11.97 -1.61
C THR A 10 -1.50 10.69 -0.87
N ILE A 11 -2.18 9.79 -1.56
CA ILE A 11 -2.53 8.47 -1.03
C ILE A 11 -1.57 7.45 -1.64
N TYR A 12 -0.86 6.74 -0.78
CA TYR A 12 -0.02 5.60 -1.11
C TYR A 12 -0.76 4.31 -0.75
N MET A 13 -0.77 3.34 -1.65
CA MET A 13 -1.43 2.06 -1.43
C MET A 13 -0.45 0.91 -1.62
N ILE A 14 -0.34 0.04 -0.62
CA ILE A 14 0.52 -1.14 -0.61
C ILE A 14 -0.28 -2.38 -0.23
N ARG A 15 0.20 -3.56 -0.64
CA ARG A 15 -0.32 -4.84 -0.17
C ARG A 15 0.27 -5.17 1.21
N HIS A 16 -0.38 -6.03 1.98
CA HIS A 16 0.27 -6.72 3.09
C HIS A 16 1.46 -7.57 2.62
N GLY A 17 2.40 -7.87 3.52
CA GLY A 17 3.57 -8.71 3.23
C GLY A 17 3.27 -10.19 2.99
N GLU A 18 4.29 -10.94 2.59
CA GLU A 18 4.21 -12.31 2.10
C GLU A 18 3.55 -13.26 3.09
N LYS A 19 2.69 -14.13 2.56
CA LYS A 19 1.92 -15.10 3.34
C LYS A 19 2.74 -16.36 3.64
N PRO A 20 2.50 -17.04 4.77
CA PRO A 20 3.05 -18.37 5.01
C PRO A 20 2.62 -19.35 3.91
N ALA A 21 3.44 -20.37 3.67
CA ALA A 21 3.07 -21.46 2.77
C ALA A 21 1.82 -22.17 3.31
N GLU A 22 0.94 -22.61 2.42
CA GLU A 22 -0.23 -23.38 2.80
C GLU A 22 0.17 -24.70 3.48
N VAL A 23 -0.56 -25.06 4.52
CA VAL A 23 -0.43 -26.33 5.24
C VAL A 23 -1.76 -27.07 5.12
N ASP A 24 -1.75 -28.26 4.51
CA ASP A 24 -2.95 -29.08 4.27
C ASP A 24 -4.09 -28.33 3.54
N GLY A 25 -3.72 -27.47 2.57
CA GLY A 25 -4.68 -26.68 1.79
C GLY A 25 -5.33 -25.53 2.56
N LYS A 26 -4.74 -25.14 3.70
CA LYS A 26 -5.16 -23.98 4.49
C LYS A 26 -4.03 -22.96 4.54
N GLU A 27 -4.39 -21.71 4.30
CA GLU A 27 -3.51 -20.56 4.47
C GLU A 27 -3.38 -20.24 5.97
N PRO A 28 -2.19 -20.37 6.59
CA PRO A 28 -1.99 -20.01 8.00
C PRO A 28 -2.03 -18.51 8.20
N ASP A 29 -2.60 -18.03 9.31
CA ASP A 29 -2.65 -16.60 9.67
C ASP A 29 -1.27 -15.94 9.83
N GLY A 30 -1.22 -14.61 9.83
CA GLY A 30 0.01 -13.84 10.04
C GLY A 30 0.95 -13.78 8.84
N LEU A 31 2.07 -13.07 9.01
CA LEU A 31 3.13 -12.94 8.00
C LEU A 31 4.05 -14.17 7.96
N SER A 32 4.58 -14.48 6.78
CA SER A 32 5.74 -15.37 6.66
C SER A 32 7.03 -14.67 7.12
N ALA A 33 8.14 -15.41 7.22
CA ALA A 33 9.46 -14.82 7.48
C ALA A 33 9.87 -13.77 6.42
N GLN A 34 9.43 -13.92 5.17
CA GLN A 34 9.64 -12.92 4.11
C GLN A 34 8.75 -11.70 4.37
N GLY A 35 7.48 -11.92 4.73
CA GLY A 35 6.54 -10.85 5.07
C GLY A 35 6.97 -10.04 6.29
N GLU A 36 7.54 -10.69 7.30
CA GLU A 36 8.16 -10.02 8.45
C GLU A 36 9.39 -9.20 8.03
N THR A 37 10.23 -9.73 7.13
CA THR A 37 11.37 -8.98 6.57
C THR A 37 10.89 -7.71 5.87
N ARG A 38 9.87 -7.81 5.01
CA ARG A 38 9.24 -6.67 4.34
C ARG A 38 8.67 -5.65 5.33
N ALA A 39 7.87 -6.12 6.30
CA ALA A 39 7.28 -5.26 7.33
C ALA A 39 8.34 -4.48 8.11
N ASN A 40 9.45 -5.13 8.45
CA ASN A 40 10.56 -4.53 9.17
C ASN A 40 11.40 -3.58 8.32
N ASP A 41 11.34 -3.66 6.99
CA ASP A 41 12.03 -2.76 6.07
C ASP A 41 11.20 -1.51 5.71
N LEU A 42 9.87 -1.52 5.91
CA LEU A 42 9.02 -0.35 5.65
C LEU A 42 9.51 0.96 6.32
N PRO A 43 10.11 0.98 7.53
CA PRO A 43 10.76 2.19 8.07
C PRO A 43 11.87 2.77 7.20
N ASN A 44 12.60 1.96 6.42
CA ASN A 44 13.61 2.44 5.48
C ASN A 44 12.96 3.07 4.23
N VAL A 45 11.81 2.56 3.82
CA VAL A 45 11.04 3.05 2.66
C VAL A 45 10.26 4.32 3.01
N PHE A 46 9.45 4.27 4.07
CA PHE A 46 8.43 5.27 4.43
C PHE A 46 8.73 6.02 5.74
N GLY A 47 9.90 5.82 6.35
CA GLY A 47 10.24 6.41 7.65
C GLY A 47 10.39 7.94 7.67
N PRO A 48 10.83 8.51 8.80
CA PRO A 48 10.82 9.96 9.04
C PRO A 48 11.59 10.80 8.01
N ASN A 49 12.61 10.23 7.37
CA ASN A 49 13.44 10.92 6.38
C ASN A 49 13.03 10.59 4.93
N SER A 50 11.96 9.82 4.73
CA SER A 50 11.51 9.44 3.41
C SER A 50 10.83 10.62 2.69
N PRO A 51 10.92 10.69 1.34
CA PRO A 51 10.17 11.68 0.58
C PRO A 51 8.66 11.44 0.59
N TYR A 52 8.20 10.27 1.04
CA TYR A 52 6.78 9.92 1.14
C TYR A 52 6.06 10.70 2.23
N ASN A 53 6.77 11.19 3.27
CA ASN A 53 6.22 12.05 4.33
C ASN A 53 4.89 11.52 4.91
N ILE A 54 4.88 10.27 5.40
CA ILE A 54 3.66 9.62 5.90
C ILE A 54 3.22 10.24 7.23
N GLY A 55 2.01 10.79 7.25
CA GLY A 55 1.36 11.36 8.44
C GLY A 55 0.15 10.55 8.91
N TYR A 56 -0.37 9.66 8.08
CA TYR A 56 -1.50 8.80 8.42
C TYR A 56 -1.33 7.40 7.87
N ILE A 57 -1.60 6.38 8.70
CA ILE A 57 -1.48 4.98 8.32
C ILE A 57 -2.79 4.27 8.63
N MET A 58 -3.34 3.61 7.62
CA MET A 58 -4.54 2.78 7.75
C MET A 58 -4.31 1.38 7.20
N ALA A 59 -4.95 0.40 7.83
CA ALA A 59 -4.86 -1.00 7.45
C ALA A 59 -6.21 -1.71 7.64
N GLU A 60 -6.35 -2.87 7.00
CA GLU A 60 -7.50 -3.76 7.15
C GLU A 60 -7.76 -4.09 8.62
N HIS A 61 -9.04 -4.18 8.99
CA HIS A 61 -9.43 -4.59 10.34
C HIS A 61 -9.08 -6.07 10.57
N PRO A 62 -8.18 -6.39 11.51
CA PRO A 62 -7.89 -7.77 11.87
C PRO A 62 -9.10 -8.41 12.55
N HIS A 63 -9.40 -9.66 12.22
CA HIS A 63 -10.37 -10.45 12.96
C HIS A 63 -9.82 -10.83 14.34
N HIS A 64 -10.73 -11.13 15.27
CA HIS A 64 -10.40 -11.49 16.65
C HIS A 64 -9.70 -12.86 16.77
N ASP A 65 -9.84 -13.72 15.77
CA ASP A 65 -9.28 -15.07 15.70
C ASP A 65 -7.86 -15.10 15.08
N GLY A 66 -7.34 -13.94 14.66
CA GLY A 66 -6.05 -13.83 13.95
C GLY A 66 -6.19 -13.73 12.44
N GLY A 67 -7.36 -14.02 11.87
CA GLY A 67 -7.60 -13.80 10.45
C GLY A 67 -7.45 -12.33 10.08
N HIS A 68 -6.99 -12.04 8.85
CA HIS A 68 -6.89 -10.66 8.33
C HIS A 68 -5.93 -9.74 9.07
N ASP A 69 -5.01 -10.29 9.88
CA ASP A 69 -4.01 -9.53 10.63
C ASP A 69 -2.89 -8.96 9.78
N ARG A 70 -2.53 -9.62 8.67
CA ARG A 70 -1.36 -9.29 7.84
C ARG A 70 -1.25 -7.82 7.45
N PRO A 71 -2.30 -7.11 6.98
CA PRO A 71 -2.18 -5.69 6.67
C PRO A 71 -1.80 -4.84 7.89
N TYR A 72 -2.37 -5.15 9.07
CA TYR A 72 -2.00 -4.50 10.32
C TYR A 72 -0.58 -4.85 10.76
N GLU A 73 -0.18 -6.12 10.68
CA GLU A 73 1.17 -6.56 11.04
C GLU A 73 2.24 -5.93 10.13
N THR A 74 1.94 -5.82 8.84
CA THR A 74 2.85 -5.25 7.82
C THR A 74 3.25 -3.83 8.18
N VAL A 75 2.30 -2.97 8.56
CA VAL A 75 2.57 -1.54 8.84
C VAL A 75 3.00 -1.26 10.28
N LYS A 76 2.93 -2.25 11.17
CA LYS A 76 3.19 -2.07 12.59
C LYS A 76 4.62 -1.55 12.88
N PRO A 77 5.70 -2.09 12.29
CA PRO A 77 7.05 -1.55 12.50
C PRO A 77 7.18 -0.09 12.05
N LEU A 78 6.58 0.26 10.91
CA LEU A 78 6.56 1.63 10.39
C LEU A 78 5.85 2.60 11.35
N THR A 79 4.68 2.23 11.89
CA THR A 79 3.99 3.10 12.86
C THR A 79 4.80 3.36 14.12
N ALA A 80 5.55 2.36 14.60
CA ALA A 80 6.45 2.53 15.74
C ALA A 80 7.58 3.51 15.42
N ALA A 81 8.18 3.40 14.22
CA ALA A 81 9.24 4.30 13.76
C ALA A 81 8.77 5.76 13.58
N LEU A 82 7.54 5.97 13.13
CA LEU A 82 6.94 7.30 12.92
C LEU A 82 6.25 7.87 14.17
N GLY A 83 6.06 7.07 15.22
CA GLY A 83 5.26 7.47 16.39
C GLY A 83 3.76 7.63 16.09
N LEU A 84 3.25 6.95 15.07
CA LEU A 84 1.85 7.00 14.63
C LEU A 84 1.03 5.84 15.20
N LYS A 85 -0.30 5.91 15.05
CA LYS A 85 -1.21 4.79 15.29
C LYS A 85 -1.78 4.30 13.97
N VAL A 86 -2.02 2.99 13.85
CA VAL A 86 -2.74 2.42 12.70
C VAL A 86 -4.25 2.64 12.88
N HIS A 87 -4.91 3.27 11.92
CA HIS A 87 -6.37 3.17 11.77
C HIS A 87 -6.71 1.80 11.19
N LYS A 88 -7.42 0.96 11.95
CA LYS A 88 -7.69 -0.43 11.57
C LYS A 88 -9.11 -0.89 11.87
N ASN A 89 -10.11 -0.02 11.70
CA ASN A 89 -11.50 -0.31 12.05
C ASN A 89 -12.39 -0.54 10.82
N ILE A 90 -11.79 -0.61 9.63
CA ILE A 90 -12.52 -0.75 8.36
C ILE A 90 -12.36 -2.20 7.88
N ARG A 91 -13.50 -2.81 7.56
CA ARG A 91 -13.56 -4.22 7.12
C ARG A 91 -12.96 -4.38 5.73
N ARG A 92 -12.35 -5.54 5.46
CA ARG A 92 -11.72 -5.90 4.18
C ARG A 92 -12.47 -5.45 2.93
N ASP A 93 -13.77 -5.69 2.90
CA ASP A 93 -14.66 -5.50 1.76
C ASP A 93 -15.36 -4.13 1.75
N ASP A 94 -15.15 -3.29 2.78
CA ASP A 94 -15.70 -1.94 2.85
C ASP A 94 -14.82 -0.93 2.11
N HIS A 95 -14.78 -1.07 0.78
CA HIS A 95 -13.98 -0.20 -0.09
C HIS A 95 -14.41 1.26 0.00
N ALA A 96 -15.70 1.52 0.21
CA ALA A 96 -16.24 2.87 0.30
C ALA A 96 -15.82 3.53 1.63
N GLY A 97 -15.88 2.80 2.74
CA GLY A 97 -15.37 3.25 4.02
C GLY A 97 -13.87 3.54 3.97
N ALA A 98 -13.07 2.62 3.40
CA ALA A 98 -11.63 2.82 3.26
C ALA A 98 -11.28 4.06 2.43
N ALA A 99 -11.96 4.26 1.28
CA ALA A 99 -11.76 5.44 0.45
C ALA A 99 -12.19 6.73 1.16
N SER A 100 -13.35 6.72 1.82
CA SER A 100 -13.86 7.89 2.56
C SER A 100 -12.91 8.28 3.69
N GLU A 101 -12.38 7.30 4.42
CA GLU A 101 -11.41 7.54 5.50
C GLU A 101 -10.14 8.19 4.96
N ALA A 102 -9.53 7.60 3.91
CA ALA A 102 -8.32 8.13 3.29
C ALA A 102 -8.52 9.57 2.76
N LEU A 103 -9.67 9.85 2.12
CA LEU A 103 -10.01 11.16 1.57
C LEU A 103 -10.35 12.21 2.63
N SER A 104 -10.73 11.79 3.84
CA SER A 104 -11.10 12.68 4.94
C SER A 104 -9.90 13.20 5.75
N PHE A 105 -8.69 12.71 5.46
CA PHE A 105 -7.50 13.12 6.20
C PHE A 105 -7.09 14.56 5.86
N GLU A 106 -7.09 15.43 6.87
CA GLU A 106 -6.69 16.85 6.76
C GLU A 106 -5.40 17.18 7.55
N GLY A 107 -4.72 16.16 8.08
CA GLY A 107 -3.51 16.34 8.88
C GLY A 107 -2.24 16.59 8.05
N PRO A 108 -1.10 16.84 8.71
CA PRO A 108 0.18 16.99 8.02
C PRO A 108 0.62 15.67 7.39
N GLY A 109 1.29 15.74 6.24
CA GLY A 109 1.83 14.59 5.53
C GLY A 109 0.81 13.85 4.66
N ASN A 110 1.14 12.61 4.33
CA ASN A 110 0.43 11.78 3.36
C ASN A 110 -0.19 10.53 4.00
N VAL A 111 -1.09 9.89 3.27
CA VAL A 111 -1.79 8.68 3.70
C VAL A 111 -1.09 7.44 3.14
N LEU A 112 -0.81 6.45 3.99
CA LEU A 112 -0.44 5.10 3.58
C LEU A 112 -1.55 4.12 3.95
N LEU A 113 -2.05 3.39 2.96
CA LEU A 113 -3.06 2.35 3.09
C LEU A 113 -2.44 0.98 2.80
N CYS A 114 -2.58 0.03 3.72
CA CYS A 114 -2.14 -1.36 3.55
C CYS A 114 -3.34 -2.31 3.55
N TRP A 115 -3.47 -3.16 2.54
CA TRP A 115 -4.65 -4.01 2.36
C TRP A 115 -4.35 -5.33 1.65
N GLU A 116 -5.35 -6.22 1.57
CA GLU A 116 -5.32 -7.37 0.68
C GLU A 116 -5.48 -6.97 -0.81
N HIS A 117 -4.77 -7.68 -1.70
CA HIS A 117 -4.58 -7.27 -3.10
C HIS A 117 -5.85 -7.16 -3.95
N HIS A 118 -6.85 -8.01 -3.74
CA HIS A 118 -8.09 -8.00 -4.52
C HIS A 118 -8.95 -6.79 -4.15
N ASN A 119 -8.77 -6.28 -2.93
CA ASN A 119 -9.53 -5.16 -2.39
C ASN A 119 -8.85 -3.81 -2.71
N LEU A 120 -7.53 -3.76 -2.95
CA LEU A 120 -6.83 -2.53 -3.33
C LEU A 120 -7.43 -1.87 -4.59
N ALA A 121 -7.73 -2.65 -5.63
CA ALA A 121 -8.37 -2.14 -6.85
C ALA A 121 -9.77 -1.53 -6.56
N GLY A 122 -10.54 -2.19 -5.71
CA GLY A 122 -11.86 -1.71 -5.29
C GLY A 122 -11.78 -0.40 -4.51
N ILE A 123 -10.81 -0.28 -3.59
CA ILE A 123 -10.53 0.94 -2.83
C ILE A 123 -10.08 2.07 -3.77
N ALA A 124 -9.14 1.81 -4.67
CA ALA A 124 -8.64 2.80 -5.63
C ALA A 124 -9.78 3.37 -6.49
N LYS A 125 -10.68 2.50 -6.97
CA LYS A 125 -11.88 2.92 -7.70
C LYS A 125 -12.82 3.80 -6.87
N LYS A 126 -12.94 3.53 -5.56
CA LYS A 126 -13.77 4.33 -4.63
C LYS A 126 -13.12 5.66 -4.25
N ILE A 127 -11.78 5.73 -4.26
CA ILE A 127 -11.02 6.98 -4.14
C ILE A 127 -11.28 7.90 -5.35
N GLY A 128 -11.50 7.32 -6.53
CA GLY A 128 -11.78 8.06 -7.77
C GLY A 128 -10.87 7.67 -8.94
N VAL A 129 -9.98 6.71 -8.75
CA VAL A 129 -9.04 6.25 -9.77
C VAL A 129 -9.80 5.63 -10.94
N LYS A 130 -9.46 6.08 -12.15
CA LYS A 130 -10.04 5.62 -13.42
C LYS A 130 -9.08 4.75 -14.24
N GLY A 131 -7.81 4.76 -13.89
CA GLY A 131 -6.76 4.03 -14.61
C GLY A 131 -5.37 4.37 -14.09
N TYR A 132 -4.36 3.84 -14.77
CA TYR A 132 -2.97 4.25 -14.61
C TYR A 132 -2.68 5.43 -15.53
N ALA A 133 -1.87 6.38 -15.06
CA ALA A 133 -1.38 7.46 -15.90
C ALA A 133 -0.49 6.88 -17.01
N ALA A 134 -0.51 7.48 -18.20
CA ALA A 134 0.28 7.00 -19.34
C ALA A 134 1.79 6.87 -19.03
N ALA A 135 2.32 7.76 -18.18
CA ALA A 135 3.71 7.76 -17.76
C ALA A 135 4.14 6.52 -16.97
N THR A 136 3.20 5.78 -16.38
CA THR A 136 3.50 4.53 -15.68
C THR A 136 3.90 3.41 -16.65
N GLY A 137 3.44 3.48 -17.92
CA GLY A 137 3.54 2.36 -18.85
C GLY A 137 2.62 1.17 -18.55
N TRP A 138 1.77 1.26 -17.52
CA TRP A 138 0.81 0.22 -17.15
C TRP A 138 -0.48 0.35 -17.97
N PRO A 139 -0.87 -0.67 -18.74
CA PRO A 139 -2.13 -0.67 -19.48
C PRO A 139 -3.27 -1.29 -18.66
N GLY A 140 -4.51 -1.06 -19.12
CA GLY A 140 -5.67 -1.85 -18.70
C GLY A 140 -6.41 -1.36 -17.45
N GLU A 141 -7.20 -2.26 -16.88
CA GLU A 141 -7.96 -2.02 -15.65
C GLU A 141 -7.03 -1.99 -14.43
N VAL A 142 -7.37 -1.14 -13.46
CA VAL A 142 -6.63 -1.06 -12.19
C VAL A 142 -6.75 -2.39 -11.45
N GLN A 143 -5.65 -3.15 -11.41
CA GLN A 143 -5.56 -4.44 -10.77
C GLN A 143 -4.18 -4.60 -10.14
N TYR A 144 -4.15 -5.02 -8.87
CA TYR A 144 -2.89 -5.30 -8.17
C TYR A 144 -2.43 -6.71 -8.53
N PRO A 145 -1.23 -6.89 -9.14
CA PRO A 145 -0.76 -8.21 -9.54
C PRO A 145 -0.58 -9.12 -8.34
N GLY A 146 -1.18 -10.31 -8.42
CA GLY A 146 -1.38 -11.18 -7.26
C GLY A 146 -0.11 -11.86 -6.74
N ASP A 147 0.93 -11.93 -7.55
CA ASP A 147 2.26 -12.46 -7.27
C ASP A 147 3.22 -11.42 -6.69
N ARG A 148 2.86 -10.13 -6.74
CA ARG A 148 3.66 -9.04 -6.16
C ARG A 148 3.25 -8.69 -4.74
N PHE A 149 4.23 -8.27 -3.95
CA PHE A 149 4.05 -7.85 -2.55
C PHE A 149 4.64 -6.47 -2.26
N ASP A 150 5.38 -5.92 -3.22
CA ASP A 150 6.27 -4.77 -3.04
C ASP A 150 5.79 -3.49 -3.74
N LEU A 151 4.69 -3.53 -4.47
CA LEU A 151 4.28 -2.39 -5.28
C LEU A 151 3.70 -1.27 -4.42
N ILE A 152 4.13 -0.06 -4.74
CA ILE A 152 3.62 1.18 -4.16
C ILE A 152 2.81 1.89 -5.22
N TRP A 153 1.50 1.92 -5.08
CA TRP A 153 0.65 2.76 -5.93
C TRP A 153 0.60 4.18 -5.37
N VAL A 154 0.92 5.16 -6.21
CA VAL A 154 0.91 6.58 -5.85
C VAL A 154 -0.31 7.25 -6.48
N VAL A 155 -1.19 7.80 -5.65
CA VAL A 155 -2.45 8.42 -6.05
C VAL A 155 -2.49 9.86 -5.50
N PRO A 156 -1.90 10.84 -6.20
CA PRO A 156 -1.94 12.23 -5.80
C PRO A 156 -3.29 12.87 -6.17
N PRO A 157 -3.65 14.04 -5.60
CA PRO A 157 -4.75 14.85 -6.09
C PRO A 157 -4.62 15.12 -7.60
N PRO A 158 -5.71 15.10 -8.39
CA PRO A 158 -7.12 15.01 -7.99
C PRO A 158 -7.64 13.57 -7.80
N TYR A 159 -6.76 12.60 -7.56
CA TYR A 159 -7.06 11.19 -7.25
C TYR A 159 -7.69 10.39 -8.39
N THR A 160 -7.52 10.86 -9.62
CA THR A 160 -8.14 10.24 -10.81
C THR A 160 -7.32 9.12 -11.42
N GLU A 161 -6.02 9.03 -11.11
CA GLU A 161 -5.10 8.07 -11.73
C GLU A 161 -4.04 7.61 -10.74
N ILE A 162 -3.53 6.39 -10.92
CA ILE A 162 -2.26 5.95 -10.32
C ILE A 162 -1.14 6.52 -11.18
N THR A 163 -0.36 7.46 -10.64
CA THR A 163 0.65 8.20 -11.40
C THR A 163 2.02 7.55 -11.37
N VAL A 164 2.28 6.71 -10.37
CA VAL A 164 3.51 5.93 -10.22
C VAL A 164 3.16 4.56 -9.65
N VAL A 165 3.82 3.52 -10.18
CA VAL A 165 3.85 2.19 -9.57
C VAL A 165 5.30 1.89 -9.17
N GLY A 166 5.64 2.21 -7.93
CA GLY A 166 6.96 1.98 -7.35
C GLY A 166 7.14 0.56 -6.82
N SER A 167 8.35 0.26 -6.34
CA SER A 167 8.66 -0.93 -5.55
C SER A 167 9.22 -0.47 -4.20
N GLU A 168 8.94 -1.22 -3.13
CA GLU A 168 9.53 -1.04 -1.81
C GLU A 168 11.04 -1.25 -1.81
N GLN A 169 11.56 -2.03 -2.77
CA GLN A 169 12.98 -2.34 -2.95
C GLN A 169 13.61 -3.04 -1.74
N VAL A 170 12.85 -3.91 -1.06
CA VAL A 170 13.30 -4.68 0.09
C VAL A 170 14.46 -5.61 -0.32
N PRO A 171 15.66 -5.46 0.27
CA PRO A 171 16.83 -6.22 -0.14
C PRO A 171 16.63 -7.74 -0.03
N GLY A 172 16.81 -8.43 -1.16
CA GLY A 172 16.72 -9.90 -1.23
C GLY A 172 15.30 -10.45 -1.39
N LEU A 173 14.27 -9.60 -1.38
CA LEU A 173 12.89 -9.98 -1.72
C LEU A 173 12.46 -9.40 -3.06
N ASP A 174 12.79 -8.13 -3.30
CA ASP A 174 12.33 -7.41 -4.48
C ASP A 174 13.36 -7.49 -5.61
N ASP A 175 12.88 -7.73 -6.82
CA ASP A 175 13.72 -7.79 -8.02
C ASP A 175 14.07 -6.40 -8.57
N GLY A 176 13.47 -5.34 -8.02
CA GLY A 176 13.61 -3.97 -8.52
C GLY A 176 13.01 -3.77 -9.91
N VAL A 177 12.32 -4.78 -10.45
CA VAL A 177 11.69 -4.77 -11.76
C VAL A 177 10.23 -4.39 -11.53
N HIS A 178 9.81 -3.27 -12.12
CA HIS A 178 8.38 -3.03 -12.29
C HIS A 178 7.82 -4.19 -13.12
N VAL A 179 6.66 -4.76 -12.84
CA VAL A 179 5.95 -5.66 -13.78
C VAL A 179 4.63 -5.00 -14.10
N ASN A 180 4.19 -4.98 -15.35
CA ASN A 180 2.86 -4.50 -15.70
C ASN A 180 1.77 -5.37 -15.04
N ALA A 181 0.52 -4.91 -15.07
CA ALA A 181 -0.62 -5.61 -14.46
C ALA A 181 -0.84 -7.06 -14.97
N ASN A 182 -0.23 -7.41 -16.12
CA ASN A 182 -0.34 -8.73 -16.73
C ASN A 182 0.90 -9.63 -16.47
N GLY A 183 1.87 -9.16 -15.69
CA GLY A 183 3.09 -9.91 -15.34
C GLY A 183 4.25 -9.77 -16.33
N ASP A 184 4.15 -8.92 -17.37
CA ASP A 184 5.30 -8.61 -18.23
C ASP A 184 6.09 -7.43 -17.63
N ALA A 185 7.42 -7.48 -17.63
CA ALA A 185 8.22 -6.31 -17.28
C ALA A 185 7.86 -5.12 -18.23
N PRO A 186 7.67 -3.88 -17.74
CA PRO A 186 7.54 -2.74 -18.60
C PRO A 186 8.83 -2.60 -19.41
N PRO A 187 8.74 -2.03 -20.63
CA PRO A 187 9.94 -1.72 -21.39
C PRO A 187 10.87 -0.86 -20.52
N PRO A 188 12.19 -1.10 -20.56
CA PRO A 188 13.14 -0.27 -19.83
C PRO A 188 12.89 1.19 -20.20
N LEU A 189 12.98 2.07 -19.20
CA LEU A 189 12.90 3.51 -19.41
C LEU A 189 13.86 3.89 -20.55
N ALA A 190 13.31 4.46 -21.62
CA ALA A 190 14.13 5.08 -22.64
C ALA A 190 14.84 6.27 -21.99
N ASN A 191 16.18 6.23 -22.00
CA ASN A 191 17.06 7.32 -21.57
C ASN A 191 16.68 8.67 -22.20
#